data_AF-A0A1A8Q656-F1
#
_entry.id   AF-A0A1A8Q656-F1
#
_cell.length_a   1.000
_cell.length_b   1.000
_cell.length_c   1.000
_cell.angle_alpha   90.00
_cell.angle_beta   90.00
_cell.angle_gamma   90.00
#
_symmetry.space_group_name_H-M   'P 1'
#
loop_
_entity.id
_entity.type
_entity.pdbx_description
1 polymer ?
#
loop_
_entity_poly.entity_id
_entity_poly.type
_entity_poly.pdbx_seq_one_letter_code
_entity_poly.pdbx_strand_id
1 'polypeptide(L)'
;RCWEVIDAQAELALRSEGFCDIDAQTLESILQRETLNAKEIVVFEAALSWAEAECQRQELTTSTDNKRKVLGKAMFLIRIPTMALDDFANGAAQSGVLTLNETNDIFLWYTAAKKPELQFASQPRKGLTPQRCHRFQSCAYRSNQWRYRGRCDSIQFAVDKRVFIAGFGLYGSSCGSAEYSAKIELKRQGILLGQNLSKYFSDGSSNTFPVWFEYPVQIEPDTFYTASVVLDGNELSYFGQEGMTEVQCGKVTFQFQCSSDSTNGTGVQGGQIPELIFYA
;
A
#
# COMPACT_ATOMS: atom_id res chain seq x y z
N ARG A 1 -2.63 9.61 -16.06
CA ARG A 1 -3.75 9.94 -15.15
C ARG A 1 -4.56 8.72 -14.70
N CYS A 2 -5.16 7.88 -15.56
CA CYS A 2 -5.85 6.65 -15.06
C CYS A 2 -4.88 5.57 -14.56
N TRP A 3 -3.74 5.40 -15.23
CA TRP A 3 -2.75 4.38 -14.87
C TRP A 3 -2.12 4.55 -13.48
N GLU A 4 -1.94 5.79 -13.01
CA GLU A 4 -1.40 6.07 -11.66
C GLU A 4 -2.38 5.62 -10.57
N VAL A 5 -3.68 5.84 -10.79
CA VAL A 5 -4.76 5.39 -9.89
C VAL A 5 -4.82 3.86 -9.89
N ILE A 6 -4.76 3.25 -11.07
CA ILE A 6 -4.75 1.78 -11.20
C ILE A 6 -3.52 1.20 -10.50
N ASP A 7 -2.35 1.81 -10.60
CA ASP A 7 -1.16 1.27 -9.93
C ASP A 7 -1.25 1.41 -8.42
N ALA A 8 -1.63 2.59 -7.90
CA ALA A 8 -1.64 2.85 -6.47
C ALA A 8 -2.79 2.15 -5.74
N GLN A 9 -3.96 2.07 -6.38
CA GLN A 9 -5.18 1.46 -5.85
C GLN A 9 -5.56 0.20 -6.65
N ALA A 10 -4.55 -0.59 -7.04
CA ALA A 10 -4.72 -1.74 -7.92
C ALA A 10 -5.75 -2.74 -7.45
N GLU A 11 -5.74 -3.13 -6.17
CA GLU A 11 -6.72 -4.10 -5.66
C GLU A 11 -8.17 -3.60 -5.77
N LEU A 12 -8.41 -2.30 -5.56
CA LEU A 12 -9.74 -1.70 -5.71
C LEU A 12 -10.16 -1.67 -7.19
N ALA A 13 -9.24 -1.34 -8.08
CA ALA A 13 -9.51 -1.34 -9.52
C ALA A 13 -9.79 -2.75 -10.06
N LEU A 14 -8.98 -3.73 -9.67
CA LEU A 14 -9.08 -5.14 -10.09
C LEU A 14 -10.37 -5.81 -9.61
N ARG A 15 -10.91 -5.38 -8.46
CA ARG A 15 -12.17 -5.90 -7.91
C ARG A 15 -13.42 -5.16 -8.41
N SER A 16 -13.25 -4.09 -9.18
CA SER A 16 -14.39 -3.32 -9.68
C SER A 16 -15.11 -4.06 -10.81
N GLU A 17 -16.43 -3.88 -10.90
CA GLU A 17 -17.23 -4.45 -12.00
C GLU A 17 -16.71 -4.02 -13.37
N GLY A 18 -16.27 -2.75 -13.48
CA GLY A 18 -15.71 -2.20 -14.72
C GLY A 18 -14.40 -2.86 -15.17
N PHE A 19 -13.72 -3.63 -14.32
CA PHE A 19 -12.56 -4.42 -14.76
C PHE A 19 -12.96 -5.55 -15.71
N CYS A 20 -14.13 -6.18 -15.51
CA CYS A 20 -14.60 -7.26 -16.37
C CYS A 20 -14.99 -6.79 -17.78
N ASP A 21 -15.26 -5.49 -17.96
CA ASP A 21 -15.68 -4.89 -19.22
C ASP A 21 -14.52 -4.52 -20.16
N ILE A 22 -13.28 -4.60 -19.68
CA ILE A 22 -12.11 -4.22 -20.49
C ILE A 22 -11.86 -5.23 -21.64
N ASP A 23 -11.20 -4.76 -22.69
CA ASP A 23 -10.72 -5.61 -23.78
C ASP A 23 -9.44 -6.39 -23.39
N ALA A 24 -9.12 -7.43 -24.16
CA ALA A 24 -7.98 -8.30 -23.90
C ALA A 24 -6.61 -7.58 -23.95
N GLN A 25 -6.46 -6.56 -24.80
CA GLN A 25 -5.20 -5.81 -24.90
C GLN A 25 -4.99 -4.94 -23.65
N THR A 26 -6.06 -4.36 -23.12
CA THR A 26 -6.04 -3.63 -21.86
C THR A 26 -5.72 -4.57 -20.69
N LEU A 27 -6.30 -5.77 -20.64
CA LEU A 27 -5.96 -6.80 -19.65
C LEU A 27 -4.46 -7.14 -19.70
N GLU A 28 -3.93 -7.48 -20.86
CA GLU A 28 -2.50 -7.81 -21.03
C GLU A 28 -1.61 -6.65 -20.58
N SER A 29 -2.00 -5.41 -20.93
CA SER A 29 -1.30 -4.20 -20.52
C SER A 29 -1.28 -4.02 -19.01
N ILE A 30 -2.35 -4.38 -18.29
CA ILE A 30 -2.42 -4.36 -16.82
C ILE A 30 -1.55 -5.46 -16.22
N LEU A 31 -1.65 -6.68 -16.72
CA LEU A 31 -0.91 -7.83 -16.20
C LEU A 31 0.61 -7.70 -16.40
N GLN A 32 1.06 -6.94 -17.41
CA GLN A 32 2.49 -6.67 -17.64
C GLN A 32 3.08 -5.62 -16.69
N ARG A 33 2.27 -4.82 -15.99
CA ARG A 33 2.76 -3.66 -15.22
C ARG A 33 3.61 -4.10 -14.03
N GLU A 34 4.83 -3.60 -13.97
CA GLU A 34 5.73 -3.78 -12.81
C GLU A 34 5.27 -2.98 -11.58
N THR A 35 4.51 -1.92 -11.78
CA THR A 35 4.10 -0.95 -10.75
C THR A 35 2.75 -1.25 -10.11
N LEU A 36 2.08 -2.34 -10.50
CA LEU A 36 0.77 -2.72 -9.98
C LEU A 36 0.87 -3.08 -8.48
N ASN A 37 0.31 -2.24 -7.60
CA ASN A 37 0.37 -2.42 -6.15
C ASN A 37 -0.76 -3.33 -5.64
N ALA A 38 -0.70 -4.61 -6.02
CA ALA A 38 -1.67 -5.63 -5.60
C ALA A 38 -0.97 -6.94 -5.27
N LYS A 39 -1.55 -7.71 -4.35
CA LYS A 39 -1.14 -9.11 -4.16
C LYS A 39 -1.46 -9.91 -5.43
N GLU A 40 -0.57 -10.82 -5.80
CA GLU A 40 -0.74 -11.57 -7.06
C GLU A 40 -1.97 -12.50 -7.03
N ILE A 41 -2.42 -12.94 -5.85
CA ILE A 41 -3.69 -13.66 -5.70
C ILE A 41 -4.89 -12.84 -6.18
N VAL A 42 -4.91 -11.53 -5.89
CA VAL A 42 -5.98 -10.62 -6.33
C VAL A 42 -5.90 -10.43 -7.85
N VAL A 43 -4.70 -10.35 -8.42
CA VAL A 43 -4.48 -10.28 -9.87
C VAL A 43 -5.02 -11.54 -10.56
N PHE A 44 -4.76 -12.72 -9.97
CA PHE A 44 -5.25 -13.99 -10.48
C PHE A 44 -6.77 -14.09 -10.43
N GLU A 45 -7.40 -13.77 -9.29
CA GLU A 45 -8.85 -13.77 -9.13
C GLU A 45 -9.55 -12.80 -10.10
N ALA A 46 -8.98 -11.61 -10.28
CA ALA A 46 -9.49 -10.62 -11.23
C ALA A 46 -9.40 -11.14 -12.67
N ALA A 47 -8.29 -11.77 -13.06
CA ALA A 47 -8.14 -12.37 -14.37
C ALA A 47 -9.16 -13.51 -14.60
N LEU A 48 -9.45 -14.33 -13.59
CA LEU A 48 -10.49 -15.36 -13.69
C LEU A 48 -11.90 -14.77 -13.83
N SER A 49 -12.18 -13.66 -13.15
CA SER A 49 -13.46 -12.95 -13.24
C SER A 49 -13.63 -12.31 -14.63
N TRP A 50 -12.57 -11.70 -15.16
CA TRP A 50 -12.54 -11.21 -16.54
C TRP A 50 -12.74 -12.35 -17.56
N ALA A 51 -12.07 -13.49 -17.36
CA ALA A 51 -12.21 -14.66 -18.24
C ALA A 51 -13.63 -15.22 -18.24
N GLU A 52 -14.31 -15.18 -17.09
CA GLU A 52 -15.72 -15.56 -17.00
C GLU A 52 -16.62 -14.64 -17.81
N ALA A 53 -16.45 -13.33 -17.67
CA ALA A 53 -17.18 -12.34 -18.46
C ALA A 53 -16.88 -12.46 -19.96
N GLU A 54 -15.62 -12.73 -20.34
CA GLU A 54 -15.22 -12.94 -21.73
C GLU A 54 -15.84 -14.22 -22.33
N CYS A 55 -15.92 -15.31 -21.55
CA CYS A 55 -16.65 -16.50 -21.99
C CYS A 55 -18.11 -16.18 -22.30
N GLN A 56 -18.78 -15.39 -21.46
CA GLN A 56 -20.16 -14.97 -21.70
C GLN A 56 -20.29 -14.09 -22.94
N ARG A 57 -19.36 -13.14 -23.15
CA ARG A 57 -19.31 -12.29 -24.35
C ARG A 57 -19.12 -13.09 -25.64
N GLN A 58 -18.41 -14.21 -25.58
CA GLN A 58 -18.19 -15.12 -26.71
C GLN A 58 -19.23 -16.24 -26.81
N GLU A 59 -20.31 -16.20 -26.02
CA GLU A 59 -21.36 -17.23 -25.97
C GLU A 59 -20.81 -18.64 -25.64
N LEU A 60 -19.74 -18.71 -24.85
CA LEU A 60 -19.13 -19.96 -24.37
C LEU A 60 -19.66 -20.33 -22.99
N THR A 61 -19.66 -21.63 -22.69
CA THR A 61 -19.91 -22.10 -21.32
C THR A 61 -18.77 -21.68 -20.40
N THR A 62 -19.08 -21.30 -19.16
CA THR A 62 -18.11 -20.82 -18.16
C THR A 62 -17.32 -21.97 -17.50
N SER A 63 -16.74 -22.85 -18.31
CA SER A 63 -15.85 -23.92 -17.84
C SER A 63 -14.42 -23.42 -17.59
N THR A 64 -13.65 -24.15 -16.78
CA THR A 64 -12.21 -23.86 -16.53
C THR A 64 -11.39 -23.89 -17.83
N ASP A 65 -11.68 -24.83 -18.72
CA ASP A 65 -11.02 -24.94 -20.04
C ASP A 65 -11.29 -23.71 -20.91
N ASN A 66 -12.53 -23.22 -20.93
CA ASN A 66 -12.89 -22.03 -21.70
C ASN A 66 -12.28 -20.77 -21.07
N LYS A 67 -12.29 -20.64 -19.74
CA LYS A 67 -11.60 -19.53 -19.03
C LYS A 67 -10.11 -19.49 -19.37
N ARG A 68 -9.44 -20.64 -19.34
CA ARG A 68 -8.03 -20.74 -19.75
C ARG A 68 -7.83 -20.38 -21.23
N LYS A 69 -8.73 -20.84 -22.10
CA LYS A 69 -8.69 -20.56 -23.54
C LYS A 69 -8.82 -19.07 -23.85
N VAL A 70 -9.76 -18.37 -23.23
CA VAL A 70 -9.96 -16.92 -23.46
C VAL A 70 -8.83 -16.08 -22.86
N LEU A 71 -8.26 -16.49 -21.72
CA LEU A 71 -7.05 -15.84 -21.16
C LEU A 71 -5.84 -16.03 -22.08
N GLY A 72 -5.70 -17.20 -22.71
CA GLY A 72 -4.65 -17.46 -23.70
C GLY A 72 -3.25 -17.11 -23.16
N LYS A 73 -2.57 -16.18 -23.81
CA LYS A 73 -1.21 -15.74 -23.43
C LYS A 73 -1.20 -14.88 -22.15
N ALA A 74 -2.30 -14.20 -21.85
CA ALA A 74 -2.42 -13.33 -20.68
C ALA A 74 -2.25 -14.12 -19.37
N MET A 75 -2.60 -15.40 -19.36
CA MET A 75 -2.40 -16.32 -18.23
C MET A 75 -0.94 -16.34 -17.74
N PHE A 76 0.02 -16.32 -18.66
CA PHE A 76 1.45 -16.40 -18.32
C PHE A 76 2.05 -15.07 -17.86
N LEU A 77 1.29 -13.97 -17.98
CA LEU A 77 1.64 -12.66 -17.42
C LEU A 77 1.34 -12.56 -15.93
N ILE A 78 0.50 -13.45 -15.40
CA ILE A 78 0.22 -13.59 -13.98
C ILE A 78 1.40 -14.29 -13.32
N ARG A 79 1.94 -13.70 -12.26
CA ARG A 79 3.16 -14.14 -11.57
C ARG A 79 2.84 -15.16 -10.47
N ILE A 80 2.08 -16.19 -10.80
CA ILE A 80 1.62 -17.22 -9.84
C ILE A 80 2.74 -17.71 -8.88
N PRO A 81 3.98 -17.96 -9.33
CA PRO A 81 5.07 -18.40 -8.45
C PRO A 81 5.50 -17.38 -7.38
N THR A 82 5.00 -16.13 -7.44
CA THR A 82 5.30 -15.06 -6.49
C THR A 82 4.20 -14.87 -5.45
N MET A 83 3.12 -15.66 -5.50
CA MET A 83 2.09 -15.70 -4.46
C MET A 83 2.67 -16.27 -3.15
N ALA A 84 2.02 -16.02 -2.01
CA ALA A 84 2.31 -16.79 -0.81
C ALA A 84 1.98 -18.27 -1.08
N LEU A 85 2.74 -19.20 -0.49
CA LEU A 85 2.53 -20.64 -0.69
C LEU A 85 1.09 -21.04 -0.33
N ASP A 86 0.54 -20.47 0.74
CA ASP A 86 -0.84 -20.73 1.18
C ASP A 86 -1.87 -20.20 0.19
N ASP A 87 -1.64 -19.03 -0.42
CA ASP A 87 -2.51 -18.47 -1.46
C ASP A 87 -2.48 -19.34 -2.73
N PHE A 88 -1.31 -19.84 -3.10
CA PHE A 88 -1.17 -20.77 -4.22
C PHE A 88 -1.90 -22.09 -3.94
N ALA A 89 -1.65 -22.70 -2.78
CA ALA A 89 -2.20 -24.00 -2.42
C ALA A 89 -3.72 -23.98 -2.28
N ASN A 90 -4.29 -22.91 -1.72
CA ASN A 90 -5.73 -22.78 -1.50
C ASN A 90 -6.48 -22.04 -2.62
N GLY A 91 -5.75 -21.43 -3.56
CA GLY A 91 -6.31 -20.71 -4.70
C GLY A 91 -5.92 -21.35 -6.03
N ALA A 92 -4.83 -20.87 -6.63
CA ALA A 92 -4.45 -21.20 -8.00
C ALA A 92 -4.31 -22.72 -8.27
N ALA A 93 -3.73 -23.48 -7.34
CA ALA A 93 -3.52 -24.93 -7.47
C ALA A 93 -4.84 -25.73 -7.54
N GLN A 94 -5.90 -25.24 -6.89
CA GLN A 94 -7.21 -25.89 -6.82
C GLN A 94 -8.23 -25.33 -7.84
N SER A 95 -7.87 -24.24 -8.55
CA SER A 95 -8.75 -23.56 -9.50
C SER A 95 -9.15 -24.41 -10.73
N GLY A 96 -8.39 -25.46 -11.03
CA GLY A 96 -8.53 -26.24 -12.27
C GLY A 96 -8.09 -25.51 -13.54
N VAL A 97 -7.61 -24.27 -13.44
CA VAL A 97 -7.14 -23.47 -14.57
C VAL A 97 -5.69 -23.81 -14.92
N LEU A 98 -4.88 -24.22 -13.95
CA LEU A 98 -3.53 -24.74 -14.16
C LEU A 98 -3.57 -26.22 -14.56
N THR A 99 -2.70 -26.60 -15.48
CA THR A 99 -2.49 -28.02 -15.80
C THR A 99 -1.79 -28.73 -14.65
N LEU A 100 -1.93 -30.05 -14.55
CA LEU A 100 -1.26 -30.84 -13.49
C LEU A 100 0.27 -30.67 -13.53
N ASN A 101 0.86 -30.58 -14.71
CA ASN A 101 2.30 -30.32 -14.87
C ASN A 101 2.67 -28.93 -14.36
N GLU A 102 1.93 -27.88 -14.74
CA GLU A 102 2.18 -26.52 -14.25
C GLU A 102 2.04 -26.43 -12.73
N THR A 103 1.00 -27.03 -12.15
CA THR A 103 0.80 -27.06 -10.70
C THR A 103 1.96 -27.76 -10.00
N ASN A 104 2.43 -28.89 -10.54
CA ASN A 104 3.58 -29.61 -10.00
C ASN A 104 4.89 -28.79 -10.11
N ASP A 105 5.14 -28.18 -11.27
CA ASP A 105 6.34 -27.37 -11.50
C ASP A 105 6.36 -26.14 -10.58
N ILE A 106 5.22 -25.47 -10.38
CA ILE A 106 5.11 -24.34 -9.44
C ILE A 106 5.26 -24.83 -7.99
N PHE A 107 4.71 -26.00 -7.63
CA PHE A 107 4.92 -26.56 -6.30
C PHE A 107 6.41 -26.88 -6.02
N LEU A 108 7.11 -27.45 -7.01
CA LEU A 108 8.56 -27.65 -6.95
C LEU A 108 9.30 -26.32 -6.90
N TRP A 109 8.81 -25.27 -7.57
CA TRP A 109 9.36 -23.93 -7.44
C TRP A 109 9.33 -23.40 -6.00
N TYR A 110 8.31 -23.71 -5.20
CA TYR A 110 8.31 -23.35 -3.77
C TYR A 110 9.27 -24.20 -2.94
N THR A 111 9.27 -25.51 -3.15
CA THR A 111 9.83 -26.47 -2.17
C THR A 111 11.19 -27.05 -2.54
N ALA A 112 11.52 -27.15 -3.82
CA ALA A 112 12.74 -27.81 -4.28
C ALA A 112 13.98 -26.93 -4.13
N ALA A 113 15.12 -27.57 -3.85
CA ALA A 113 16.43 -26.91 -3.83
C ALA A 113 16.91 -26.53 -5.24
N LYS A 114 16.69 -27.40 -6.23
CA LYS A 114 16.91 -27.13 -7.65
C LYS A 114 15.58 -26.72 -8.28
N LYS A 115 15.46 -25.44 -8.65
CA LYS A 115 14.23 -24.87 -9.20
C LYS A 115 14.01 -25.33 -10.67
N PRO A 116 12.78 -25.70 -11.05
CA PRO A 116 12.44 -25.94 -12.46
C PRO A 116 12.39 -24.63 -13.25
N GLU A 117 12.47 -24.73 -14.58
CA GLU A 117 12.13 -23.61 -15.46
C GLU A 117 10.61 -23.52 -15.60
N LEU A 118 10.06 -22.32 -15.37
CA LEU A 118 8.63 -22.08 -15.42
C LEU A 118 8.26 -21.26 -16.66
N GLN A 119 7.06 -21.52 -17.20
CA GLN A 119 6.45 -20.66 -18.22
C GLN A 119 5.91 -19.35 -17.63
N PHE A 120 5.63 -19.34 -16.32
CA PHE A 120 5.15 -18.17 -15.60
C PHE A 120 6.32 -17.28 -15.15
N ALA A 121 6.07 -15.97 -15.12
CA ALA A 121 7.01 -15.03 -14.52
C ALA A 121 7.20 -15.33 -13.03
N SER A 122 8.45 -15.55 -12.63
CA SER A 122 8.81 -15.95 -11.26
C SER A 122 9.39 -14.81 -10.40
N GLN A 123 9.48 -13.61 -10.97
CA GLN A 123 9.99 -12.43 -10.27
C GLN A 123 8.83 -11.56 -9.77
N PRO A 124 8.78 -11.21 -8.48
CA PRO A 124 7.72 -10.36 -7.95
C PRO A 124 7.68 -9.02 -8.67
N ARG A 125 6.50 -8.40 -8.75
CA ARG A 125 6.33 -7.04 -9.29
C ARG A 125 7.19 -6.08 -8.47
N LYS A 126 7.87 -5.15 -9.14
CA LYS A 126 8.68 -4.13 -8.44
C LYS A 126 7.85 -3.25 -7.50
N GLY A 127 6.57 -3.05 -7.84
CA GLY A 127 5.65 -2.19 -7.11
C GLY A 127 6.00 -0.71 -7.27
N LEU A 128 5.27 0.12 -6.53
CA LEU A 128 5.55 1.55 -6.44
C LEU A 128 6.65 1.80 -5.42
N THR A 129 7.57 2.71 -5.73
CA THR A 129 8.60 3.14 -4.78
C THR A 129 8.04 4.24 -3.89
N PRO A 130 7.92 4.03 -2.57
CA PRO A 130 7.40 5.04 -1.67
C PRO A 130 8.39 6.21 -1.50
N GLN A 131 7.89 7.42 -1.61
CA GLN A 131 8.58 8.66 -1.25
C GLN A 131 8.21 9.08 0.17
N ARG A 132 9.11 9.81 0.85
CA ARG A 132 8.95 10.22 2.25
C ARG A 132 9.12 11.74 2.35
N CYS A 133 8.03 12.43 2.64
CA CYS A 133 8.08 13.85 2.95
C CYS A 133 8.34 14.04 4.45
N HIS A 134 9.60 14.26 4.82
CA HIS A 134 10.01 14.49 6.20
C HIS A 134 9.89 15.99 6.55
N ARG A 135 9.10 16.35 7.56
CA ARG A 135 8.71 17.76 7.83
C ARG A 135 9.50 18.50 8.91
N PHE A 136 10.43 17.83 9.57
CA PHE A 136 11.24 18.38 10.65
C PHE A 136 12.72 18.46 10.26
N GLN A 137 13.43 19.49 10.73
CA GLN A 137 14.88 19.59 10.48
C GLN A 137 15.71 18.86 11.55
N SER A 138 15.13 18.67 12.74
CA SER A 138 15.78 18.02 13.87
C SER A 138 14.79 17.21 14.71
N CYS A 139 15.31 16.37 15.59
CA CYS A 139 14.53 15.67 16.62
C CYS A 139 15.16 15.90 17.99
N ALA A 140 14.31 16.00 19.02
CA ALA A 140 14.77 16.28 20.37
C ALA A 140 15.45 15.06 21.00
N TYR A 141 16.65 15.26 21.59
CA TYR A 141 17.39 14.20 22.31
C TYR A 141 17.46 14.39 23.82
N ARG A 142 17.25 15.62 24.31
CA ARG A 142 17.49 15.97 25.71
C ARG A 142 16.26 16.72 26.20
N SER A 143 15.50 16.09 27.11
CA SER A 143 14.17 16.50 27.61
C SER A 143 12.95 15.96 26.83
N ASN A 144 12.99 14.70 26.38
CA ASN A 144 11.82 14.07 25.75
C ASN A 144 10.64 14.02 26.74
N GLN A 145 9.53 14.63 26.35
CA GLN A 145 8.30 14.71 27.15
C GLN A 145 7.09 14.18 26.38
N TRP A 146 7.28 13.69 25.15
CA TRP A 146 6.17 13.21 24.33
C TRP A 146 5.63 11.91 24.91
N ARG A 147 4.37 11.96 25.33
CA ARG A 147 3.68 10.90 26.06
C ARG A 147 2.41 10.55 25.34
N TYR A 148 2.00 9.30 25.53
CA TYR A 148 0.83 8.75 24.90
C TYR A 148 -0.16 8.35 25.97
N ARG A 149 -1.27 9.10 26.05
CA ARG A 149 -2.36 8.90 27.02
C ARG A 149 -3.72 8.97 26.33
N GLY A 150 -3.81 8.38 25.14
CA GLY A 150 -5.00 8.41 24.29
C GLY A 150 -5.29 9.76 23.62
N ARG A 151 -4.37 10.73 23.70
CA ARG A 151 -4.49 12.02 23.01
C ARG A 151 -4.08 11.89 21.54
N CYS A 152 -4.66 12.72 20.69
CA CYS A 152 -4.39 12.69 19.26
C CYS A 152 -3.30 13.68 18.88
N ASP A 153 -2.31 13.20 18.13
CA ASP A 153 -1.37 14.01 17.38
C ASP A 153 -1.94 14.23 15.98
N SER A 154 -2.06 15.47 15.52
CA SER A 154 -2.64 15.76 14.21
C SER A 154 -2.00 16.95 13.51
N ILE A 155 -1.93 16.87 12.19
CA ILE A 155 -1.41 17.92 11.30
C ILE A 155 -2.26 17.98 10.03
N GLN A 156 -2.49 19.19 9.52
CA GLN A 156 -3.10 19.38 8.21
C GLN A 156 -2.03 19.51 7.14
N PHE A 157 -2.30 18.98 5.95
CA PHE A 157 -1.42 19.16 4.80
C PHE A 157 -2.18 19.31 3.49
N ALA A 158 -1.55 19.96 2.52
CA ALA A 158 -1.96 20.02 1.12
C ALA A 158 -0.75 19.75 0.22
N VAL A 159 -1.01 19.40 -1.03
CA VAL A 159 0.02 19.08 -2.05
C VAL A 159 -0.24 19.84 -3.34
N ASP A 160 0.81 20.19 -4.08
CA ASP A 160 0.71 20.85 -5.39
C ASP A 160 0.36 19.89 -6.54
N LYS A 161 0.50 18.58 -6.31
CA LYS A 161 0.25 17.51 -7.28
C LYS A 161 -0.48 16.37 -6.62
N ARG A 162 -1.27 15.64 -7.43
CA ARG A 162 -1.96 14.45 -6.96
C ARG A 162 -0.94 13.43 -6.48
N VAL A 163 -1.17 12.88 -5.30
CA VAL A 163 -0.38 11.78 -4.73
C VAL A 163 -1.30 10.75 -4.08
N PHE A 164 -0.75 9.60 -3.73
CA PHE A 164 -1.42 8.58 -2.93
C PHE A 164 -0.68 8.41 -1.61
N ILE A 165 -1.29 8.79 -0.49
CA ILE A 165 -0.70 8.57 0.83
C ILE A 165 -0.83 7.10 1.19
N ALA A 166 0.31 6.43 1.31
CA ALA A 166 0.39 5.02 1.67
C ALA A 166 0.45 4.82 3.20
N GLY A 167 0.93 5.83 3.95
CA GLY A 167 1.08 5.73 5.39
C GLY A 167 1.80 6.93 6.01
N PHE A 168 2.11 6.81 7.29
CA PHE A 168 2.88 7.79 8.05
C PHE A 168 4.17 7.16 8.58
N GLY A 169 5.25 7.92 8.62
CA GLY A 169 6.39 7.58 9.46
C GLY A 169 6.19 8.25 10.82
N LEU A 170 6.35 7.47 11.90
CA LEU A 170 6.13 7.89 13.27
C LEU A 170 7.44 7.76 14.05
N TYR A 171 7.68 8.63 15.03
CA TYR A 171 8.84 8.40 15.91
C TYR A 171 8.54 7.28 16.92
N GLY A 172 9.61 6.61 17.33
CA GLY A 172 9.57 5.56 18.34
C GLY A 172 10.11 6.01 19.69
N SER A 173 10.35 5.02 20.55
CA SER A 173 10.89 5.21 21.90
C SER A 173 12.26 5.86 21.89
N SER A 174 12.50 6.70 22.89
CA SER A 174 13.78 7.37 23.13
C SER A 174 14.60 6.78 24.28
N CYS A 175 14.04 5.79 24.99
CA CYS A 175 14.67 5.14 26.14
C CYS A 175 15.23 3.74 25.82
N GLY A 176 15.01 3.24 24.61
CA GLY A 176 15.34 1.88 24.19
C GLY A 176 14.27 1.32 23.26
N SER A 177 14.40 0.05 22.89
CA SER A 177 13.43 -0.56 21.98
C SER A 177 12.07 -0.78 22.65
N ALA A 178 10.98 -0.43 21.98
CA ALA A 178 9.63 -0.61 22.49
C ALA A 178 8.61 -0.80 21.36
N GLU A 179 7.55 -1.54 21.66
CA GLU A 179 6.38 -1.67 20.80
C GLU A 179 5.37 -0.55 21.10
N TYR A 180 4.82 0.03 20.04
CA TYR A 180 3.73 0.99 20.09
C TYR A 180 2.54 0.48 19.30
N SER A 181 1.33 0.81 19.75
CA SER A 181 0.11 0.70 18.96
C SER A 181 -0.20 2.07 18.35
N ALA A 182 -0.51 2.11 17.06
CA ALA A 182 -0.83 3.31 16.32
C ALA A 182 -2.17 3.16 15.63
N LYS A 183 -3.12 4.03 15.98
CA LYS A 183 -4.33 4.26 15.19
C LYS A 183 -4.08 5.46 14.28
N ILE A 184 -3.84 5.22 12.99
CA ILE A 184 -3.68 6.28 11.99
C ILE A 184 -5.01 6.54 11.29
N GLU A 185 -5.30 7.81 11.02
CA GLU A 185 -6.48 8.26 10.29
C GLU A 185 -6.09 9.35 9.29
N LEU A 186 -6.71 9.32 8.11
CA LEU A 186 -6.61 10.38 7.12
C LEU A 186 -8.01 10.89 6.77
N LYS A 187 -8.23 12.19 6.92
CA LYS A 187 -9.54 12.82 6.77
C LYS A 187 -9.52 13.97 5.78
N ARG A 188 -10.67 14.27 5.20
CA ARG A 188 -10.94 15.48 4.43
C ARG A 188 -12.22 16.11 4.93
N GLN A 189 -12.15 17.36 5.41
CA GLN A 189 -13.33 18.08 5.95
C GLN A 189 -14.11 17.26 6.99
N GLY A 190 -13.39 16.54 7.86
CA GLY A 190 -13.98 15.67 8.89
C GLY A 190 -14.44 14.28 8.41
N ILE A 191 -14.50 14.04 7.09
CA ILE A 191 -14.84 12.72 6.53
C ILE A 191 -13.60 11.83 6.53
N LEU A 192 -13.73 10.63 7.12
CA LEU A 192 -12.68 9.61 7.13
C LEU A 192 -12.49 9.01 5.73
N LEU A 193 -11.26 9.04 5.23
CA LEU A 193 -10.89 8.47 3.93
C LEU A 193 -10.09 7.18 4.06
N GLY A 194 -9.31 7.05 5.14
CA GLY A 194 -8.54 5.86 5.45
C GLY A 194 -8.22 5.80 6.93
N GLN A 195 -8.17 4.58 7.48
CA GLN A 195 -7.70 4.34 8.83
C GLN A 195 -6.98 3.00 8.89
N ASN A 196 -6.10 2.85 9.87
CA ASN A 196 -5.57 1.55 10.26
C ASN A 196 -5.21 1.57 11.76
N LEU A 197 -5.32 0.41 12.39
CA LEU A 197 -4.82 0.17 13.75
C LEU A 197 -3.78 -0.93 13.67
N SER A 198 -2.53 -0.57 13.92
CA SER A 198 -1.42 -1.53 13.83
C SER A 198 -0.37 -1.26 14.88
N LYS A 199 0.43 -2.28 15.16
CA LYS A 199 1.60 -2.17 16.03
C LYS A 199 2.86 -1.96 15.21
N TYR A 200 3.79 -1.20 15.75
CA TYR A 200 5.14 -1.09 15.19
C TYR A 200 6.18 -1.19 16.30
N PHE A 201 7.34 -1.72 15.94
CA PHE A 201 8.46 -1.86 16.84
C PHE A 201 9.48 -0.75 16.57
N SER A 202 9.83 -0.01 17.62
CA SER A 202 10.91 0.96 17.59
C SER A 202 12.18 0.37 18.19
N ASP A 203 13.33 0.65 17.60
CA ASP A 203 14.63 0.12 18.03
C ASP A 203 15.36 1.02 19.05
N GLY A 204 14.74 2.13 19.47
CA GLY A 204 15.32 3.13 20.37
C GLY A 204 16.12 4.24 19.66
N SER A 205 16.28 4.14 18.35
CA SER A 205 16.88 5.21 17.53
C SER A 205 15.89 6.33 17.26
N SER A 206 16.41 7.47 16.81
CA SER A 206 15.62 8.62 16.35
C SER A 206 15.04 8.44 14.94
N ASN A 207 15.14 7.24 14.36
CA ASN A 207 14.55 6.93 13.07
C ASN A 207 13.02 7.00 13.12
N THR A 208 12.42 7.05 11.94
CA THR A 208 10.98 6.98 11.74
C THR A 208 10.58 5.55 11.37
N PHE A 209 9.45 5.12 11.91
CA PHE A 209 8.92 3.77 11.72
C PHE A 209 7.63 3.88 10.90
N PRO A 210 7.55 3.20 9.75
CA PRO A 210 6.40 3.32 8.87
C PRO A 210 5.19 2.58 9.42
N VAL A 211 4.04 3.23 9.36
CA VAL A 211 2.72 2.65 9.60
C VAL A 211 1.86 2.90 8.37
N TRP A 212 1.34 1.81 7.79
CA TRP A 212 0.68 1.83 6.47
C TRP A 212 -0.84 1.80 6.60
N PHE A 213 -1.53 2.46 5.67
CA PHE A 213 -2.95 2.18 5.41
C PHE A 213 -3.10 0.84 4.69
N GLU A 214 -4.30 0.26 4.76
CA GLU A 214 -4.61 -0.95 3.99
C GLU A 214 -4.53 -0.68 2.48
N TYR A 215 -5.06 0.47 2.05
CA TYR A 215 -4.98 0.95 0.67
C TYR A 215 -4.48 2.39 0.64
N PRO A 216 -3.60 2.75 -0.31
CA PRO A 216 -3.17 4.14 -0.48
C PRO A 216 -4.36 5.07 -0.76
N VAL A 217 -4.38 6.22 -0.09
CA VAL A 217 -5.48 7.18 -0.18
C VAL A 217 -5.13 8.30 -1.16
N GLN A 218 -5.99 8.51 -2.16
CA GLN A 218 -5.81 9.56 -3.17
C GLN A 218 -5.98 10.96 -2.56
N ILE A 219 -4.99 11.82 -2.82
CA ILE A 219 -4.97 13.22 -2.40
C ILE A 219 -5.04 14.10 -3.63
N GLU A 220 -6.05 14.97 -3.68
CA GLU A 220 -6.16 15.95 -4.74
C GLU A 220 -5.26 17.17 -4.48
N PRO A 221 -4.73 17.79 -5.54
CA PRO A 221 -3.98 19.04 -5.42
C PRO A 221 -4.77 20.13 -4.69
N ASP A 222 -4.04 21.02 -4.03
CA ASP A 222 -4.54 22.29 -3.46
C ASP A 222 -5.72 22.12 -2.49
N THR A 223 -5.86 20.92 -1.92
CA THR A 223 -6.91 20.57 -0.96
C THR A 223 -6.27 20.15 0.35
N PHE A 224 -6.77 20.68 1.46
CA PHE A 224 -6.28 20.29 2.79
C PHE A 224 -6.90 18.98 3.28
N TYR A 225 -6.03 18.11 3.78
CA TYR A 225 -6.34 16.85 4.44
C TYR A 225 -5.78 16.89 5.86
N THR A 226 -6.41 16.16 6.78
CA THR A 226 -5.97 16.03 8.17
C THR A 226 -5.37 14.64 8.38
N ALA A 227 -4.08 14.59 8.66
CA ALA A 227 -3.40 13.39 9.16
C ALA A 227 -3.51 13.36 10.69
N SER A 228 -3.93 12.23 11.23
CA SER A 228 -4.11 12.05 12.67
C SER A 228 -3.53 10.71 13.10
N VAL A 229 -2.92 10.69 14.28
CA VAL A 229 -2.52 9.46 14.94
C VAL A 229 -2.87 9.51 16.42
N VAL A 230 -3.38 8.39 16.93
CA VAL A 230 -3.43 8.11 18.37
C VAL A 230 -2.44 7.00 18.64
N LEU A 231 -1.37 7.34 19.32
CA LEU A 231 -0.35 6.40 19.76
C LEU A 231 -0.69 5.89 21.16
N ASP A 232 -0.31 4.64 21.41
CA ASP A 232 -0.36 4.00 22.72
C ASP A 232 0.95 3.22 22.95
N GLY A 233 1.58 3.47 24.09
CA GLY A 233 2.88 2.92 24.44
C GLY A 233 3.38 3.49 25.78
N ASN A 234 4.13 2.67 26.51
CA ASN A 234 4.57 3.01 27.88
C ASN A 234 5.77 3.98 27.90
N GLU A 235 6.59 3.96 26.85
CA GLU A 235 7.83 4.71 26.78
C GLU A 235 7.63 6.12 26.21
N LEU A 236 8.54 7.02 26.57
CA LEU A 236 8.63 8.34 25.97
C LEU A 236 9.23 8.23 24.58
N SER A 237 8.64 8.93 23.61
CA SER A 237 9.15 8.93 22.23
C SER A 237 10.02 10.14 21.93
N TYR A 238 10.78 10.03 20.84
CA TYR A 238 11.29 11.19 20.14
C TYR A 238 10.13 12.01 19.57
N PHE A 239 10.37 13.30 19.37
CA PHE A 239 9.49 14.18 18.62
C PHE A 239 10.32 15.12 17.77
N GLY A 240 9.72 15.59 16.68
CA GLY A 240 10.37 16.48 15.74
C GLY A 240 10.37 17.92 16.22
N GLN A 241 11.36 18.68 15.77
CA GLN A 241 11.55 20.10 16.03
C GLN A 241 11.90 20.82 14.74
N GLU A 242 11.84 22.16 14.77
CA GLU A 242 12.17 23.01 13.62
C GLU A 242 11.34 22.62 12.38
N GLY A 243 10.04 22.43 12.60
CA GLY A 243 9.15 21.97 11.56
C GLY A 243 8.89 23.03 10.50
N MET A 244 8.84 22.57 9.25
CA MET A 244 8.72 23.39 8.06
C MET A 244 7.26 23.55 7.64
N THR A 245 6.85 24.76 7.27
CA THR A 245 5.51 25.03 6.71
C THR A 245 5.37 24.52 5.28
N GLU A 246 6.48 24.39 4.55
CA GLU A 246 6.52 23.88 3.18
C GLU A 246 7.75 22.97 3.00
N VAL A 247 7.57 21.85 2.31
CA VAL A 247 8.62 20.87 2.03
C VAL A 247 8.50 20.38 0.60
N GLN A 248 9.57 20.50 -0.18
CA GLN A 248 9.66 19.90 -1.51
C GLN A 248 10.23 18.48 -1.39
N CYS A 249 9.45 17.47 -1.76
CA CYS A 249 9.84 16.08 -1.80
C CYS A 249 9.78 15.58 -3.25
N GLY A 250 10.95 15.43 -3.89
CA GLY A 250 11.05 15.09 -5.29
C GLY A 250 10.38 16.14 -6.18
N LYS A 251 9.27 15.77 -6.82
CA LYS A 251 8.49 16.67 -7.71
C LYS A 251 7.24 17.25 -7.04
N VAL A 252 6.97 16.91 -5.78
CA VAL A 252 5.75 17.30 -5.06
C VAL A 252 6.12 18.24 -3.93
N THR A 253 5.35 19.30 -3.78
CA THR A 253 5.48 20.27 -2.70
C THR A 253 4.36 20.04 -1.69
N PHE A 254 4.72 19.83 -0.43
CA PHE A 254 3.80 19.67 0.68
C PHE A 254 3.73 20.96 1.50
N GLN A 255 2.53 21.39 1.85
CA GLN A 255 2.30 22.51 2.75
C GLN A 255 1.64 22.01 4.02
N PHE A 256 2.08 22.47 5.19
CA PHE A 256 1.63 22.01 6.49
C PHE A 256 0.98 23.14 7.32
N GLN A 257 -0.11 22.80 8.00
CA GLN A 257 -0.85 23.70 8.90
C GLN A 257 -1.24 22.98 10.19
N CYS A 258 -1.45 23.75 11.26
CA CYS A 258 -1.93 23.20 12.53
C CYS A 258 -3.34 22.60 12.36
N SER A 259 -3.57 21.45 12.97
CA SER A 259 -4.89 20.82 13.04
C SER A 259 -5.57 21.14 14.36
N SER A 260 -6.86 21.50 14.33
CA SER A 260 -7.70 21.63 15.53
C SER A 260 -7.87 20.30 16.27
N ASP A 261 -7.67 19.17 15.58
CA ASP A 261 -7.84 17.83 16.15
C ASP A 261 -6.62 17.41 17.00
N SER A 262 -5.53 18.19 16.95
CA SER A 262 -4.29 17.90 17.66
C SER A 262 -4.42 18.27 19.14
N THR A 263 -4.64 17.25 19.97
CA THR A 263 -4.83 17.39 21.42
C THR A 263 -3.59 16.98 22.23
N ASN A 264 -2.60 16.38 21.57
CA ASN A 264 -1.35 15.94 22.19
C ASN A 264 -0.17 16.91 21.98
N GLY A 265 -0.40 18.03 21.29
CA GLY A 265 0.57 19.11 21.13
C GLY A 265 1.32 19.13 19.80
N THR A 266 1.04 18.19 18.89
CA THR A 266 1.61 18.24 17.54
C THR A 266 1.13 19.48 16.81
N GLY A 267 2.07 20.22 16.23
CA GLY A 267 1.79 21.33 15.33
C GLY A 267 2.83 21.40 14.22
N VAL A 268 2.86 22.53 13.51
CA VAL A 268 3.83 22.73 12.42
C VAL A 268 5.26 22.68 12.97
N GLN A 269 5.56 23.39 14.06
CA GLN A 269 6.93 23.56 14.57
C GLN A 269 7.50 22.34 15.30
N GLY A 270 6.66 21.44 15.82
CA GLY A 270 7.13 20.28 16.57
C GLY A 270 6.06 19.22 16.82
N GLY A 271 6.50 18.00 17.12
CA GLY A 271 5.63 16.89 17.54
C GLY A 271 5.80 15.59 16.75
N GLN A 272 4.70 14.85 16.60
CA GLN A 272 4.60 13.58 15.89
C GLN A 272 4.25 13.76 14.40
N ILE A 273 4.12 12.63 13.70
CA ILE A 273 3.90 12.53 12.26
C ILE A 273 5.06 13.23 11.52
N PRO A 274 6.33 12.80 11.72
CA PRO A 274 7.47 13.35 11.01
C PRO A 274 7.41 13.14 9.50
N GLU A 275 6.80 12.04 9.03
CA GLU A 275 6.76 11.71 7.61
C GLU A 275 5.37 11.40 7.11
N LEU A 276 5.06 11.94 5.92
CA LEU A 276 4.03 11.42 5.04
C LEU A 276 4.68 10.52 4.00
N ILE A 277 4.23 9.26 3.92
CA ILE A 277 4.74 8.27 2.97
C ILE A 277 3.76 8.19 1.80
N PHE A 278 4.26 8.37 0.58
CA PHE A 278 3.38 8.56 -0.58
C PHE A 278 3.94 7.99 -1.89
N TYR A 279 3.05 7.81 -2.86
CA TYR A 279 3.36 7.56 -4.27
C TYR A 279 2.97 8.79 -5.09
N ALA A 280 3.81 9.17 -6.06
CA ALA A 280 3.62 10.33 -6.95
C ALA A 280 3.92 9.97 -8.40
#